data_AF-A0A7U9REE0-F1
#
_entry.id   AF-A0A7U9REE0-F1
#
_cell.length_a   1.000
_cell.length_b   1.000
_cell.length_c   1.000
_cell.angle_alpha   90.00
_cell.angle_beta   90.00
_cell.angle_gamma   90.00
#
_symmetry.space_group_name_H-M   'P 1'
#
loop_
_entity.id
_entity.type
_entity.pdbx_description
1 polymer ?
#
loop_
_entity_poly.entity_id
_entity_poly.type
_entity_poly.pdbx_seq_one_letter_code
_entity_poly.pdbx_strand_id
1 'polypeptide(L)'
;MPKSKIKTFSLQPKIIKLLCNCFNTENISEAVYKGLIGFLSNTFYGEHMDDFALHQLLTVEERTTIKKYSVRITKELEQMINIQTTTDTIFNVVVIMLANYLYYSNSAPSLTMPAKTNFLSELDNAKADISTKLLTLLGSKWNKKMQSAINHILQTSEKIWCSSIEPFVGALGIFTNFRFAFNEIINDMDLQKVNLYRAIQAYMDVLLLKMLCKPVDKQTFIDNKKQLKTKYNLSNSKVNLEAAASFLFSNLLSVWSSGSTFKGTYKSYRKKLDNIALLCKRLKDTEICGDDAFKLIRKHMEDSGAIFIIDPPYLDTDVYSETAVTAGKEQKIFDYAKHVELAKLLRKTHQEYGNDFIYFCRITAPHKFDSKPDKDKHDRHMEGRIDDLYWGYGHYYIDVPLLKDNSITAIERIITSFDFSGAQPYGNGRGQN
;
A
#
# COMPACT_ATOMS: atom_id res chain seq x y z
N MET A 1 -10.74 10.92 -20.05
CA MET A 1 -9.57 10.11 -20.45
C MET A 1 -8.51 11.02 -21.05
N PRO A 2 -7.22 10.77 -20.81
CA PRO A 2 -6.15 11.55 -21.44
C PRO A 2 -6.22 11.44 -22.97
N LYS A 3 -5.96 12.54 -23.68
CA LYS A 3 -5.96 12.54 -25.15
C LYS A 3 -4.81 11.66 -25.66
N SER A 4 -5.14 10.54 -26.31
CA SER A 4 -4.17 9.67 -26.97
C SER A 4 -3.85 10.18 -28.38
N LYS A 5 -2.61 10.01 -28.82
CA LYS A 5 -2.18 10.21 -30.21
C LYS A 5 -1.69 8.90 -30.79
N ILE A 6 -1.81 8.75 -32.12
CA ILE A 6 -1.20 7.62 -32.84
C ILE A 6 0.24 8.01 -33.17
N LYS A 7 1.20 7.18 -32.77
CA LYS A 7 2.61 7.29 -33.14
C LYS A 7 3.04 6.02 -33.86
N THR A 8 3.82 6.17 -34.91
CA THR A 8 4.35 5.04 -35.67
C THR A 8 5.74 4.71 -35.17
N PHE A 9 5.95 3.46 -34.76
CA PHE A 9 7.24 2.94 -34.33
C PHE A 9 7.76 1.90 -35.32
N SER A 10 9.07 1.93 -35.58
CA SER A 10 9.77 0.91 -36.37
C SER A 10 10.31 -0.15 -35.40
N LEU A 11 9.69 -1.33 -35.37
CA LEU A 11 9.94 -2.39 -34.39
C LEU A 11 10.17 -3.74 -35.06
N GLN A 12 10.92 -4.64 -34.39
CA GLN A 12 11.11 -6.02 -34.83
C GLN A 12 9.82 -6.83 -34.62
N PRO A 13 9.30 -7.56 -35.63
CA PRO A 13 8.09 -8.37 -35.51
C PRO A 13 8.14 -9.40 -34.38
N LYS A 14 9.32 -9.96 -34.10
CA LYS A 14 9.52 -10.92 -33.01
C LYS A 14 9.26 -10.30 -31.63
N ILE A 15 9.71 -9.06 -31.38
CA ILE A 15 9.43 -8.33 -30.14
C ILE A 15 7.93 -8.12 -29.96
N ILE A 16 7.21 -7.77 -31.03
CA ILE A 16 5.75 -7.63 -31.00
C ILE A 16 5.09 -8.96 -30.61
N LYS A 17 5.49 -10.07 -31.25
CA LYS A 17 4.96 -11.39 -30.94
C LYS A 17 5.19 -11.76 -29.47
N LEU A 18 6.37 -11.49 -28.93
CA LEU A 18 6.70 -11.73 -27.52
C LEU A 18 5.83 -10.90 -26.57
N LEU A 19 5.60 -9.61 -26.88
CA LEU A 19 4.73 -8.74 -26.07
C LEU A 19 3.27 -9.21 -26.12
N CYS A 20 2.75 -9.53 -27.30
CA CYS A 20 1.39 -10.05 -27.46
C CYS A 20 1.18 -11.32 -26.63
N ASN A 21 2.15 -12.25 -26.66
CA ASN A 21 2.13 -13.45 -25.83
C ASN A 21 2.19 -13.12 -24.33
N CYS A 22 3.10 -12.22 -23.92
CA CYS A 22 3.29 -11.83 -22.52
C CYS A 22 2.02 -11.24 -21.90
N PHE A 23 1.30 -10.41 -22.65
CA PHE A 23 0.09 -9.74 -22.18
C PHE A 23 -1.21 -10.45 -22.56
N ASN A 24 -1.12 -11.62 -23.21
CA ASN A 24 -2.25 -12.38 -23.73
C ASN A 24 -3.24 -11.48 -24.52
N THR A 25 -2.73 -10.73 -25.49
CA THR A 25 -3.52 -9.81 -26.33
C THR A 25 -3.06 -9.87 -27.77
N GLU A 26 -4.01 -9.81 -28.70
CA GLU A 26 -3.73 -9.67 -30.14
C GLU A 26 -3.60 -8.20 -30.56
N ASN A 27 -3.96 -7.26 -29.66
CA ASN A 27 -3.87 -5.84 -29.94
C ASN A 27 -2.43 -5.34 -29.79
N ILE A 28 -1.75 -5.17 -30.92
CA ILE A 28 -0.36 -4.69 -30.98
C ILE A 28 -0.18 -3.35 -30.26
N SER A 29 -1.13 -2.42 -30.42
CA SER A 29 -1.03 -1.11 -29.76
C SER A 29 -1.09 -1.25 -28.24
N GLU A 30 -1.94 -2.15 -27.74
CA GLU A 30 -2.04 -2.43 -26.31
C GLU A 30 -0.79 -3.13 -25.79
N ALA A 31 -0.28 -4.13 -26.51
CA ALA A 31 0.92 -4.87 -26.14
C ALA A 31 2.16 -3.96 -26.05
N VAL A 32 2.36 -3.08 -27.03
CA VAL A 32 3.46 -2.10 -27.01
C VAL A 32 3.26 -1.08 -25.89
N TYR A 33 2.05 -0.56 -25.70
CA TYR A 33 1.75 0.37 -24.61
C TYR A 33 2.07 -0.26 -23.24
N LYS A 34 1.55 -1.45 -22.96
CA LYS A 34 1.81 -2.18 -21.72
C LYS A 34 3.28 -2.50 -21.53
N GLY A 35 4.01 -2.87 -22.59
CA GLY A 35 5.45 -3.11 -22.53
C GLY A 35 6.24 -1.86 -22.12
N LEU A 36 5.88 -0.69 -22.65
CA LEU A 36 6.51 0.58 -22.29
C LEU A 36 6.17 1.02 -20.87
N ILE A 37 4.91 0.85 -20.43
CA ILE A 37 4.53 1.07 -19.04
C ILE A 37 5.28 0.11 -18.12
N GLY A 38 5.40 -1.16 -18.51
CA GLY A 38 6.17 -2.19 -17.82
C GLY A 38 7.63 -1.79 -17.62
N PHE A 39 8.29 -1.32 -18.68
CA PHE A 39 9.64 -0.75 -18.61
C PHE A 39 9.71 0.42 -17.61
N LEU A 40 8.78 1.38 -17.70
CA LEU A 40 8.76 2.56 -16.84
C LEU A 40 8.38 2.26 -15.39
N SER A 41 7.81 1.09 -15.11
CA SER A 41 7.33 0.73 -13.77
C SER A 41 8.42 0.26 -12.82
N ASN A 42 9.64 0.00 -13.30
CA ASN A 42 10.75 -0.44 -12.46
C ASN A 42 12.06 0.23 -12.91
N THR A 43 12.75 0.90 -11.97
CA THR A 43 14.04 1.54 -12.26
C THR A 43 15.10 0.59 -12.78
N PHE A 44 15.10 -0.66 -12.33
CA PHE A 44 16.06 -1.68 -12.74
C PHE A 44 16.13 -1.87 -14.26
N TYR A 45 14.99 -1.79 -14.96
CA TYR A 45 14.98 -1.95 -16.41
C TYR A 45 15.68 -0.78 -17.13
N GLY A 46 15.65 0.42 -16.53
CA GLY A 46 16.30 1.61 -17.07
C GLY A 46 17.79 1.74 -16.74
N GLU A 47 18.33 0.90 -15.86
CA GLU A 47 19.78 0.83 -15.62
C GLU A 47 20.53 0.21 -16.82
N HIS A 48 19.81 -0.45 -17.73
CA HIS A 48 20.34 -1.19 -18.88
C HIS A 48 19.82 -0.64 -20.21
N MET A 49 20.10 0.63 -20.52
CA MET A 49 19.71 1.27 -21.78
C MET A 49 20.64 0.94 -22.97
N ASP A 50 21.15 -0.28 -23.02
CA ASP A 50 22.02 -0.82 -24.08
C ASP A 50 21.29 -1.90 -24.92
N ASP A 51 22.00 -2.48 -25.88
CA ASP A 51 21.47 -3.50 -26.79
C ASP A 51 21.58 -4.94 -26.26
N PHE A 52 22.05 -5.13 -25.01
CA PHE A 52 22.27 -6.46 -24.45
C PHE A 52 20.99 -7.31 -24.47
N ALA A 53 19.89 -6.80 -23.93
CA ALA A 53 18.62 -7.52 -23.89
C ALA A 53 18.11 -7.86 -25.30
N LEU A 54 18.32 -6.97 -26.27
CA LEU A 54 17.96 -7.20 -27.67
C LEU A 54 18.76 -8.37 -28.27
N HIS A 55 20.05 -8.45 -27.95
CA HIS A 55 20.94 -9.52 -28.39
C HIS A 55 20.61 -10.88 -27.77
N GLN A 56 20.04 -10.89 -26.55
CA GLN A 56 19.56 -12.12 -25.92
C GLN A 56 18.23 -12.62 -26.50
N LEU A 57 17.36 -11.70 -26.93
CA LEU A 57 16.01 -12.05 -27.40
C LEU A 57 15.94 -12.38 -28.89
N LEU A 58 16.83 -11.83 -29.71
CA LEU A 58 16.74 -11.87 -31.17
C LEU A 58 18.03 -12.35 -31.81
N THR A 59 17.90 -13.14 -32.87
CA THR A 59 19.00 -13.45 -33.80
C THR A 59 19.42 -12.22 -34.62
N VAL A 60 20.58 -12.28 -35.30
CA VAL A 60 21.06 -11.18 -36.17
C VAL A 60 20.03 -10.83 -37.25
N GLU A 61 19.44 -11.83 -37.90
CA GLU A 61 18.42 -11.65 -38.95
C GLU A 61 17.12 -11.03 -38.41
N GLU A 62 16.68 -11.46 -37.23
CA GLU A 62 15.50 -10.87 -36.58
C GLU A 62 15.73 -9.41 -36.16
N ARG A 63 16.97 -9.02 -35.82
CA ARG A 63 17.32 -7.63 -35.47
C ARG A 63 17.27 -6.69 -36.66
N THR A 64 17.62 -7.17 -37.86
CA THR A 64 17.58 -6.38 -39.09
C THR A 64 16.18 -6.31 -39.72
N THR A 65 15.29 -7.24 -39.35
CA THR A 65 13.91 -7.26 -39.84
C THR A 65 13.02 -6.26 -39.10
N ILE A 66 12.73 -5.12 -39.73
CA ILE A 66 11.97 -4.01 -39.12
C ILE A 66 10.63 -3.79 -39.84
N LYS A 67 9.55 -3.61 -39.07
CA LYS A 67 8.23 -3.20 -39.60
C LYS A 67 7.69 -1.97 -38.86
N LYS A 68 6.85 -1.19 -39.53
CA LYS A 68 6.18 -0.02 -38.95
C LYS A 68 4.87 -0.44 -38.27
N TYR A 69 4.67 -0.01 -37.03
CA TYR A 69 3.47 -0.26 -36.24
C TYR A 69 2.89 1.04 -35.70
N SER A 70 1.60 1.26 -35.91
CA SER A 70 0.88 2.41 -35.36
C SER A 70 0.35 2.08 -33.96
N VAL A 71 0.80 2.84 -32.97
CA VAL A 71 0.51 2.62 -31.56
C VAL A 71 -0.13 3.88 -30.97
N ARG A 72 -1.23 3.70 -30.24
CA ARG A 72 -1.85 4.76 -29.45
C ARG A 72 -1.07 4.97 -28.16
N ILE A 73 -0.55 6.18 -27.96
CA ILE A 73 0.17 6.58 -26.75
C ILE A 73 -0.40 7.88 -26.18
N THR A 74 -0.22 8.09 -24.88
CA THR A 74 -0.58 9.36 -24.22
C THR A 74 0.54 10.39 -24.40
N LYS A 75 0.22 11.67 -24.20
CA LYS A 75 1.22 12.76 -24.24
C LYS A 75 2.29 12.53 -23.17
N GLU A 76 1.91 12.06 -21.99
CA GLU A 76 2.81 11.78 -20.88
C GLU A 76 3.76 10.61 -21.22
N LEU A 77 3.26 9.54 -21.86
CA LEU A 77 4.13 8.44 -22.31
C LEU A 77 5.10 8.92 -23.40
N GLU A 78 4.64 9.73 -24.34
CA GLU A 78 5.51 10.33 -25.35
C GLU A 78 6.61 11.19 -24.73
N GLN A 79 6.28 12.02 -23.74
CA GLN A 79 7.26 12.80 -22.99
C GLN A 79 8.29 11.88 -22.30
N MET A 80 7.84 10.78 -21.71
CA MET A 80 8.75 9.84 -21.05
C MET A 80 9.67 9.11 -22.03
N ILE A 81 9.18 8.71 -23.20
CA ILE A 81 10.03 8.14 -24.25
C ILE A 81 11.09 9.16 -24.68
N ASN A 82 10.69 10.41 -24.88
CA ASN A 82 11.61 11.47 -25.32
C ASN A 82 12.71 11.77 -24.29
N ILE A 83 12.44 11.61 -22.98
CA ILE A 83 13.45 11.75 -21.92
C ILE A 83 14.48 10.61 -21.99
N GLN A 84 14.08 9.43 -22.43
CA GLN A 84 14.96 8.25 -22.54
C GLN A 84 15.82 8.26 -23.81
N THR A 85 15.45 9.05 -24.83
CA THR A 85 16.25 9.19 -26.05
C THR A 85 17.60 9.85 -25.73
N THR A 86 18.66 9.06 -25.71
CA THR A 86 20.03 9.55 -25.80
C THR A 86 20.44 9.66 -27.28
N THR A 87 21.47 10.46 -27.58
CA THR A 87 22.00 10.63 -28.94
C THR A 87 22.80 9.42 -29.45
N ASP A 88 23.06 8.42 -28.61
CA ASP A 88 24.19 7.50 -28.81
C ASP A 88 23.79 6.03 -29.04
N THR A 89 22.52 5.73 -29.38
CA THR A 89 22.08 4.35 -29.64
C THR A 89 21.90 4.05 -31.13
N ILE A 90 22.48 2.92 -31.59
CA ILE A 90 22.31 2.41 -32.97
C ILE A 90 20.85 1.97 -33.21
N PHE A 91 20.17 1.49 -32.15
CA PHE A 91 18.78 1.05 -32.20
C PHE A 91 17.82 2.10 -31.65
N ASN A 92 16.57 2.07 -32.13
CA ASN A 92 15.51 2.94 -31.60
C ASN A 92 15.30 2.68 -30.10
N VAL A 93 15.31 3.74 -29.28
CA VAL A 93 15.11 3.67 -27.82
C VAL A 93 13.91 2.81 -27.41
N VAL A 94 12.82 2.85 -28.17
CA VAL A 94 11.60 2.08 -27.90
C VAL A 94 11.86 0.57 -28.01
N VAL A 95 12.70 0.15 -28.96
CA VAL A 95 13.10 -1.26 -29.09
C VAL A 95 13.88 -1.70 -27.86
N ILE A 96 14.84 -0.89 -27.41
CA ILE A 96 15.65 -1.16 -26.22
C ILE A 96 14.76 -1.25 -24.97
N MET A 97 13.85 -0.28 -24.77
CA MET A 97 12.91 -0.30 -23.64
C MET A 97 12.06 -1.58 -23.62
N LEU A 98 11.49 -1.96 -24.76
CA LEU A 98 10.64 -3.15 -24.88
C LEU A 98 11.44 -4.45 -24.68
N ALA A 99 12.64 -4.54 -25.25
CA ALA A 99 13.53 -5.69 -25.09
C ALA A 99 13.96 -5.86 -23.63
N ASN A 100 14.36 -4.78 -22.95
CA ASN A 100 14.72 -4.80 -21.54
C ASN A 100 13.55 -5.26 -20.66
N TYR A 101 12.35 -4.74 -20.92
CA TYR A 101 11.16 -5.21 -20.23
C TYR A 101 10.96 -6.72 -20.43
N LEU A 102 10.93 -7.22 -21.66
CA LEU A 102 10.72 -8.64 -21.96
C LEU A 102 11.79 -9.55 -21.34
N TYR A 103 13.06 -9.16 -21.44
CA TYR A 103 14.17 -9.97 -20.97
C TYR A 103 14.20 -10.05 -19.44
N TYR A 104 14.17 -8.90 -18.76
CA TYR A 104 14.30 -8.85 -17.32
C TYR A 104 13.02 -9.22 -16.57
N SER A 105 11.83 -9.03 -17.17
CA SER A 105 10.58 -9.50 -16.56
C SER A 105 10.42 -11.03 -16.63
N ASN A 106 10.87 -11.69 -17.70
CA ASN A 106 10.87 -13.15 -17.79
C ASN A 106 12.00 -13.81 -16.99
N SER A 107 13.07 -13.06 -16.70
CA SER A 107 14.14 -13.48 -15.80
C SER A 107 13.77 -13.28 -14.31
N ALA A 108 12.63 -12.63 -14.03
CA ALA A 108 12.09 -12.49 -12.69
C ALA A 108 11.23 -13.73 -12.34
N PRO A 109 11.42 -14.34 -11.16
CA PRO A 109 10.75 -15.59 -10.85
C PRO A 109 9.23 -15.45 -10.85
N SER A 110 8.57 -16.46 -11.42
CA SER A 110 7.13 -16.54 -11.58
C SER A 110 6.42 -16.63 -10.22
N LEU A 111 5.62 -15.62 -9.90
CA LEU A 111 4.66 -15.62 -8.78
C LEU A 111 3.44 -16.47 -9.15
N THR A 112 3.49 -17.77 -8.90
CA THR A 112 2.30 -18.65 -8.89
C THR A 112 1.66 -18.58 -7.51
N MET A 113 0.33 -18.47 -7.45
CA MET A 113 -0.42 -18.34 -6.20
C MET A 113 -0.69 -19.72 -5.56
N PRO A 114 -0.32 -19.93 -4.28
CA PRO A 114 -0.96 -20.93 -3.42
C PRO A 114 -1.87 -20.26 -2.39
N ALA A 115 -2.74 -21.07 -1.80
CA ALA A 115 -3.57 -20.69 -0.67
C ALA A 115 -2.74 -20.65 0.64
N LYS A 116 -3.07 -19.70 1.53
CA LYS A 116 -2.50 -19.49 2.88
C LYS A 116 -0.98 -19.22 2.94
N THR A 117 -0.50 -18.21 2.22
CA THR A 117 0.90 -17.77 2.30
C THR A 117 1.02 -16.27 2.53
N ASN A 118 2.12 -15.89 3.19
CA ASN A 118 2.56 -14.51 3.31
C ASN A 118 2.78 -13.98 1.88
N PHE A 119 2.15 -12.88 1.45
CA PHE A 119 2.29 -12.38 0.08
C PHE A 119 3.77 -12.11 -0.27
N LEU A 120 4.57 -11.74 0.74
CA LEU A 120 6.01 -11.61 0.63
C LEU A 120 6.75 -12.93 0.37
N SER A 121 6.29 -14.07 0.91
CA SER A 121 6.96 -15.37 0.68
C SER A 121 6.88 -15.85 -0.77
N GLU A 122 5.84 -15.44 -1.51
CA GLU A 122 5.78 -15.64 -2.96
C GLU A 122 6.79 -14.73 -3.67
N LEU A 123 6.95 -13.49 -3.18
CA LEU A 123 7.94 -12.52 -3.70
C LEU A 123 9.38 -12.82 -3.31
N ASP A 124 9.65 -13.55 -2.22
CA ASP A 124 11.00 -13.84 -1.72
C ASP A 124 11.80 -14.75 -2.66
N ASN A 125 11.12 -15.51 -3.54
CA ASN A 125 11.79 -16.19 -4.66
C ASN A 125 12.43 -15.17 -5.64
N ALA A 126 12.01 -13.91 -5.62
CA ALA A 126 12.57 -12.79 -6.38
C ALA A 126 13.41 -11.87 -5.46
N LYS A 127 14.73 -12.12 -5.40
CA LYS A 127 15.78 -11.21 -4.89
C LYS A 127 15.34 -10.15 -3.83
N ALA A 128 15.55 -10.47 -2.55
CA ALA A 128 15.98 -9.64 -1.41
C ALA A 128 15.66 -8.12 -1.20
N ASP A 129 14.95 -7.38 -2.06
CA ASP A 129 14.67 -5.94 -1.82
C ASP A 129 13.28 -5.48 -2.32
N ILE A 130 12.33 -6.40 -2.46
CA ILE A 130 10.99 -6.04 -2.94
C ILE A 130 10.09 -5.66 -1.75
N SER A 131 9.83 -4.35 -1.61
CA SER A 131 8.91 -3.81 -0.61
C SER A 131 7.69 -3.19 -1.29
N THR A 132 6.48 -3.56 -0.86
CA THR A 132 5.23 -2.91 -1.28
C THR A 132 4.97 -1.59 -0.55
N LYS A 133 5.90 -1.15 0.31
CA LYS A 133 5.79 0.06 1.14
C LYS A 133 5.84 1.33 0.30
N LEU A 134 4.67 1.86 -0.04
CA LEU A 134 4.55 3.11 -0.78
C LEU A 134 4.48 4.34 0.14
N LEU A 135 3.59 4.29 1.14
CA LEU A 135 3.42 5.37 2.13
C LEU A 135 4.13 5.04 3.44
N THR A 136 4.58 6.07 4.14
CA THR A 136 5.07 5.96 5.52
C THR A 136 4.19 6.82 6.40
N LEU A 137 3.39 6.20 7.27
CA LEU A 137 2.57 6.92 8.26
C LEU A 137 2.97 6.49 9.68
N LEU A 138 2.85 7.40 10.63
CA LEU A 138 2.97 7.05 12.05
C LEU A 138 1.89 6.02 12.41
N GLY A 139 2.24 5.07 13.29
CA GLY A 139 1.37 3.95 13.67
C GLY A 139 1.33 2.79 12.67
N SER A 140 1.81 2.98 11.43
CA SER A 140 1.79 1.90 10.43
C SER A 140 2.59 0.67 10.87
N LYS A 141 2.04 -0.52 10.62
CA LYS A 141 2.60 -1.79 11.11
C LYS A 141 3.80 -2.32 10.33
N TRP A 142 4.55 -1.48 9.60
CA TRP A 142 5.73 -1.88 8.82
C TRP A 142 6.96 -2.32 9.67
N ASN A 143 6.89 -2.24 11.00
CA ASN A 143 7.99 -2.65 11.87
C ASN A 143 8.20 -4.19 11.79
N LYS A 144 9.45 -4.64 11.60
CA LYS A 144 9.76 -6.08 11.43
C LYS A 144 9.30 -6.97 12.59
N LYS A 145 9.40 -6.51 13.85
CA LYS A 145 8.92 -7.26 15.01
C LYS A 145 7.40 -7.41 14.98
N MET A 146 6.71 -6.33 14.65
CA MET A 146 5.26 -6.34 14.50
C MET A 146 4.82 -7.26 13.37
N GLN A 147 5.47 -7.19 12.21
CA GLN A 147 5.24 -8.11 11.09
C GLN A 147 5.49 -9.58 11.50
N SER A 148 6.54 -9.84 12.27
CA SER A 148 6.84 -11.19 12.78
C SER A 148 5.76 -11.68 13.73
N ALA A 149 5.27 -10.83 14.62
CA ALA A 149 4.19 -11.15 15.55
C ALA A 149 2.88 -11.45 14.80
N ILE A 150 2.50 -10.62 13.81
CA ILE A 150 1.30 -10.86 12.98
C ILE A 150 1.44 -12.17 12.20
N ASN A 151 2.60 -12.43 11.59
CA ASN A 151 2.86 -13.68 10.88
C ASN A 151 2.74 -14.90 11.81
N HIS A 152 3.29 -14.80 13.02
CA HIS A 152 3.19 -15.86 14.03
C HIS A 152 1.74 -16.15 14.43
N ILE A 153 0.94 -15.10 14.70
CA ILE A 153 -0.49 -15.23 14.98
C ILE A 153 -1.20 -15.97 13.83
N LEU A 154 -0.96 -15.54 12.59
CA LEU A 154 -1.58 -16.14 11.40
C LEU A 154 -1.20 -17.62 11.21
N GLN A 155 0.08 -17.96 11.40
CA GLN A 155 0.59 -19.32 11.19
C GLN A 155 0.15 -20.29 12.28
N THR A 156 -0.03 -19.80 13.50
CA THR A 156 -0.34 -20.64 14.67
C THR A 156 -1.80 -20.57 15.10
N SER A 157 -2.61 -19.71 14.47
CA SER A 157 -4.06 -19.81 14.53
C SER A 157 -4.54 -20.93 13.59
N GLU A 158 -5.41 -21.81 14.08
CA GLU A 158 -6.06 -22.84 13.25
C GLU A 158 -7.24 -22.29 12.44
N LYS A 159 -7.37 -20.95 12.38
CA LYS A 159 -8.52 -20.24 11.82
C LYS A 159 -8.42 -20.09 10.31
N ILE A 160 -9.59 -20.00 9.67
CA ILE A 160 -9.76 -19.67 8.24
C ILE A 160 -10.91 -18.70 8.15
N TRP A 161 -10.67 -17.55 7.51
CA TRP A 161 -11.69 -16.53 7.33
C TRP A 161 -12.10 -16.40 5.87
N CYS A 162 -13.39 -16.19 5.65
CA CYS A 162 -13.97 -15.97 4.33
C CYS A 162 -13.68 -14.54 3.85
N SER A 163 -13.81 -13.59 4.78
CA SER A 163 -13.62 -12.16 4.52
C SER A 163 -12.74 -11.52 5.59
N SER A 164 -11.89 -10.56 5.20
CA SER A 164 -11.17 -9.71 6.14
C SER A 164 -11.54 -8.25 5.93
N ILE A 165 -11.84 -7.55 7.01
CA ILE A 165 -12.25 -6.15 6.99
C ILE A 165 -11.22 -5.35 7.79
N GLU A 166 -10.56 -4.38 7.16
CA GLU A 166 -9.60 -3.47 7.79
C GLU A 166 -10.17 -2.04 7.80
N PRO A 167 -10.90 -1.62 8.86
CA PRO A 167 -11.61 -0.34 8.89
C PRO A 167 -10.71 0.90 8.93
N PHE A 168 -9.44 0.72 9.34
CA PHE A 168 -8.44 1.76 9.57
C PHE A 168 -7.13 1.45 8.81
N VAL A 169 -7.21 1.26 7.50
CA VAL A 169 -6.10 0.68 6.72
C VAL A 169 -4.82 1.51 6.70
N GLY A 170 -4.91 2.82 6.93
CA GLY A 170 -3.75 3.68 7.16
C GLY A 170 -2.79 3.67 5.97
N ALA A 171 -1.57 3.16 6.15
CA ALA A 171 -0.54 3.07 5.12
C ALA A 171 -0.42 1.68 4.46
N LEU A 172 -1.44 0.84 4.62
CA LEU A 172 -1.50 -0.56 4.15
C LEU A 172 -0.45 -1.49 4.77
N GLY A 173 0.09 -1.17 5.95
CA GLY A 173 1.20 -1.93 6.54
C GLY A 173 0.85 -3.37 6.92
N ILE A 174 -0.41 -3.66 7.19
CA ILE A 174 -0.91 -5.01 7.42
C ILE A 174 -1.29 -5.63 6.08
N PHE A 175 -2.30 -5.06 5.42
CA PHE A 175 -2.85 -5.52 4.13
C PHE A 175 -1.79 -5.92 3.09
N THR A 176 -0.74 -5.13 2.91
CA THR A 176 0.23 -5.41 1.85
C THR A 176 1.10 -6.65 2.07
N ASN A 177 1.30 -7.04 3.33
CA ASN A 177 2.19 -8.14 3.68
C ASN A 177 1.40 -9.44 3.92
N PHE A 178 0.19 -9.31 4.45
CA PHE A 178 -0.62 -10.43 4.87
C PHE A 178 -1.91 -10.53 4.06
N ARG A 179 -2.32 -11.77 3.78
CA ARG A 179 -3.65 -12.09 3.26
C ARG A 179 -4.39 -12.91 4.29
N PHE A 180 -5.35 -12.29 4.97
CA PHE A 180 -6.12 -12.94 6.03
C PHE A 180 -7.26 -13.80 5.47
N ALA A 181 -7.81 -13.39 4.32
CA ALA A 181 -9.00 -14.01 3.77
C ALA A 181 -9.00 -14.01 2.23
N PHE A 182 -9.98 -14.70 1.66
CA PHE A 182 -10.20 -14.71 0.21
C PHE A 182 -10.69 -13.34 -0.28
N ASN A 183 -11.72 -12.81 0.39
CA ASN A 183 -12.30 -11.51 0.11
C ASN A 183 -11.74 -10.48 1.10
N GLU A 184 -11.17 -9.38 0.60
CA GLU A 184 -10.55 -8.38 1.46
C GLU A 184 -11.18 -7.01 1.22
N ILE A 185 -11.60 -6.39 2.31
CA ILE A 185 -12.22 -5.06 2.33
C ILE A 185 -11.32 -4.15 3.16
N ILE A 186 -10.82 -3.09 2.56
CA ILE A 186 -10.03 -2.06 3.24
C ILE A 186 -10.78 -0.74 3.27
N ASN A 187 -10.58 0.05 4.33
CA ASN A 187 -11.25 1.34 4.49
C ASN A 187 -10.33 2.36 5.16
N ASP A 188 -10.53 3.63 4.81
CA ASP A 188 -9.98 4.75 5.55
C ASP A 188 -10.93 5.94 5.50
N MET A 189 -11.02 6.70 6.59
CA MET A 189 -11.81 7.94 6.60
C MET A 189 -11.15 9.05 5.77
N ASP A 190 -9.83 8.98 5.54
CA ASP A 190 -9.12 9.93 4.68
C ASP A 190 -9.33 9.60 3.19
N LEU A 191 -10.23 10.35 2.57
CA LEU A 191 -10.56 10.22 1.15
C LEU A 191 -9.36 10.45 0.22
N GLN A 192 -8.27 11.11 0.65
CA GLN A 192 -7.07 11.22 -0.17
C GLN A 192 -6.36 9.88 -0.31
N LYS A 193 -6.27 9.09 0.77
CA LYS A 193 -5.72 7.73 0.74
C LYS A 193 -6.61 6.80 -0.07
N VAL A 194 -7.92 6.83 0.17
CA VAL A 194 -8.90 6.03 -0.56
C VAL A 194 -8.84 6.31 -2.06
N ASN A 195 -8.81 7.59 -2.45
CA ASN A 195 -8.68 8.00 -3.84
C ASN A 195 -7.34 7.53 -4.45
N LEU A 196 -6.24 7.59 -3.70
CA LEU A 196 -4.94 7.06 -4.14
C LEU A 196 -5.00 5.54 -4.37
N TYR A 197 -5.54 4.76 -3.43
CA TYR A 197 -5.59 3.30 -3.56
C TYR A 197 -6.47 2.86 -4.72
N ARG A 198 -7.62 3.51 -4.93
CA ARG A 198 -8.45 3.27 -6.12
C ARG A 198 -7.75 3.69 -7.42
N ALA A 199 -6.98 4.79 -7.40
CA ALA A 199 -6.17 5.19 -8.55
C ALA A 199 -5.09 4.16 -8.88
N ILE A 200 -4.42 3.59 -7.86
CA ILE A 200 -3.43 2.53 -8.05
C ILE A 200 -4.11 1.25 -8.55
N GLN A 201 -5.26 0.86 -8.00
CA GLN A 201 -5.97 -0.35 -8.38
C GLN A 201 -6.47 -0.31 -9.84
N ALA A 202 -7.05 0.82 -10.28
CA ALA A 202 -7.78 0.88 -11.55
C ALA A 202 -7.07 1.67 -12.66
N TYR A 203 -6.08 2.51 -12.33
CA TYR A 203 -5.46 3.48 -13.26
C TYR A 203 -3.95 3.62 -13.03
N MET A 204 -3.29 2.52 -12.68
CA MET A 204 -1.87 2.48 -12.32
C MET A 204 -0.97 3.13 -13.37
N ASP A 205 -1.19 2.81 -14.64
CA ASP A 205 -0.46 3.31 -15.81
C ASP A 205 -0.53 4.84 -15.91
N VAL A 206 -1.73 5.41 -15.81
CA VAL A 206 -1.96 6.85 -15.90
C VAL A 206 -1.38 7.56 -14.68
N LEU A 207 -1.55 7.00 -13.48
CA LEU A 207 -0.97 7.55 -12.26
C LEU A 207 0.56 7.56 -12.34
N LEU A 208 1.18 6.44 -12.73
CA LEU A 208 2.63 6.32 -12.86
C LEU A 208 3.19 7.36 -13.83
N LEU A 209 2.61 7.49 -15.02
CA LEU A 209 3.04 8.49 -16.00
C LEU A 209 2.93 9.92 -15.45
N LYS A 210 1.82 10.25 -14.77
CA LYS A 210 1.67 11.56 -14.11
C LYS A 210 2.75 11.81 -13.06
N MET A 211 3.11 10.77 -12.29
CA MET A 211 4.17 10.86 -11.30
C MET A 211 5.54 11.04 -11.95
N LEU A 212 5.84 10.33 -13.03
CA LEU A 212 7.11 10.42 -13.75
C LEU A 212 7.30 11.78 -14.44
N CYS A 213 6.22 12.38 -14.96
CA CYS A 213 6.28 13.68 -15.64
C CYS A 213 6.31 14.89 -14.69
N LYS A 214 6.11 14.70 -13.38
CA LYS A 214 6.14 15.80 -12.39
C LYS A 214 7.59 16.20 -12.08
N PRO A 215 7.97 17.48 -12.21
CA PRO A 215 9.27 17.96 -11.76
C PRO A 215 9.45 17.76 -10.25
N VAL A 216 10.60 17.21 -9.84
CA VAL A 216 10.92 16.98 -8.43
C VAL A 216 11.61 18.21 -7.86
N ASP A 217 10.80 19.21 -7.50
CA ASP A 217 11.27 20.46 -6.91
C ASP A 217 10.31 21.01 -5.84
N LYS A 218 10.77 22.02 -5.10
CA LYS A 218 10.04 22.64 -4.00
C LYS A 218 8.79 23.40 -4.48
N GLN A 219 8.82 24.03 -5.65
CA GLN A 219 7.70 24.81 -6.16
C GLN A 219 6.54 23.87 -6.54
N THR A 220 6.82 22.82 -7.30
CA THR A 220 5.87 21.75 -7.64
C THR A 220 5.27 21.12 -6.38
N PHE A 221 6.07 20.91 -5.32
CA PHE A 221 5.58 20.43 -4.03
C PHE A 221 4.57 21.38 -3.38
N ILE A 222 4.87 22.68 -3.33
CA ILE A 222 3.98 23.72 -2.77
C ILE A 222 2.67 23.77 -3.57
N ASP A 223 2.75 23.73 -4.89
CA ASP A 223 1.59 23.80 -5.78
C ASP A 223 0.66 22.59 -5.61
N ASN A 224 1.21 21.38 -5.52
CA ASN A 224 0.42 20.18 -5.23
C ASN A 224 -0.31 20.29 -3.89
N LYS A 225 0.37 20.76 -2.82
CA LYS A 225 -0.27 20.97 -1.52
C LYS A 225 -1.41 21.99 -1.58
N LYS A 226 -1.21 23.10 -2.30
CA LYS A 226 -2.25 24.11 -2.47
C LYS A 226 -3.46 23.52 -3.19
N GLN A 227 -3.24 22.77 -4.26
CA GLN A 227 -4.32 22.14 -5.03
C GLN A 227 -5.10 21.11 -4.21
N LEU A 228 -4.43 20.29 -3.38
CA LEU A 228 -5.12 19.35 -2.49
C LEU A 228 -6.08 20.05 -1.52
N LYS A 229 -5.71 21.26 -1.04
CA LYS A 229 -6.56 22.03 -0.12
C LYS A 229 -7.71 22.74 -0.80
N THR A 230 -7.52 23.27 -2.00
CA THR A 230 -8.47 24.25 -2.58
C THR A 230 -9.19 23.78 -3.83
N LYS A 231 -8.69 22.76 -4.53
CA LYS A 231 -9.12 22.42 -5.88
C LYS A 231 -9.92 21.12 -5.96
N TYR A 232 -9.63 20.15 -5.11
CA TYR A 232 -10.16 18.80 -5.26
C TYR A 232 -11.25 18.53 -4.22
N ASN A 233 -12.49 18.37 -4.69
CA ASN A 233 -13.56 17.82 -3.89
C ASN A 233 -13.60 16.30 -4.11
N LEU A 234 -13.03 15.55 -3.17
CA LEU A 234 -12.97 14.08 -3.25
C LEU A 234 -14.31 13.46 -2.84
N SER A 235 -14.64 12.33 -3.44
CA SER A 235 -15.87 11.59 -3.16
C SER A 235 -15.61 10.09 -3.15
N ASN A 236 -16.55 9.34 -2.60
CA ASN A 236 -16.47 7.88 -2.56
C ASN A 236 -16.75 7.19 -3.90
N SER A 237 -17.26 7.89 -4.91
CA SER A 237 -17.73 7.26 -6.15
C SER A 237 -16.79 7.42 -7.35
N LYS A 238 -15.84 8.37 -7.31
CA LYS A 238 -15.01 8.69 -8.48
C LYS A 238 -13.56 8.94 -8.13
N VAL A 239 -12.68 8.28 -8.88
CA VAL A 239 -11.23 8.52 -8.81
C VAL A 239 -10.86 9.86 -9.46
N ASN A 240 -10.16 10.69 -8.70
CA ASN A 240 -9.49 11.90 -9.18
C ASN A 240 -7.98 11.65 -9.29
N LEU A 241 -7.51 11.41 -10.52
CA LEU A 241 -6.10 11.08 -10.79
C LEU A 241 -5.13 12.22 -10.48
N GLU A 242 -5.54 13.48 -10.65
CA GLU A 242 -4.69 14.63 -10.32
C GLU A 242 -4.52 14.75 -8.81
N ALA A 243 -5.61 14.58 -8.05
CA ALA A 243 -5.55 14.57 -6.59
C ALA A 243 -4.72 13.40 -6.06
N ALA A 244 -4.86 12.20 -6.64
CA ALA A 244 -4.03 11.04 -6.27
C ALA A 244 -2.54 11.31 -6.54
N ALA A 245 -2.21 11.86 -7.71
CA ALA A 245 -0.83 12.19 -8.07
C ALA A 245 -0.27 13.30 -7.16
N SER A 246 -1.03 14.36 -6.89
CA SER A 246 -0.62 15.43 -5.96
C SER A 246 -0.40 14.91 -4.54
N PHE A 247 -1.32 14.08 -4.03
CA PHE A 247 -1.22 13.49 -2.70
C PHE A 247 0.01 12.59 -2.58
N LEU A 248 0.19 11.67 -3.52
CA LEU A 248 1.35 10.78 -3.52
C LEU A 248 2.65 11.58 -3.66
N PHE A 249 2.73 12.55 -4.57
CA PHE A 249 3.91 13.40 -4.75
C PHE A 249 4.31 14.12 -3.46
N SER A 250 3.34 14.76 -2.79
CA SER A 250 3.58 15.45 -1.52
C SER A 250 4.00 14.49 -0.40
N ASN A 251 3.43 13.28 -0.34
CA ASN A 251 3.85 12.27 0.64
C ASN A 251 5.28 11.78 0.36
N LEU A 252 5.60 11.35 -0.87
CA LEU A 252 6.89 10.74 -1.17
C LEU A 252 8.09 11.68 -0.98
N LEU A 253 7.89 12.98 -1.15
CA LEU A 253 8.92 14.02 -1.10
C LEU A 253 8.96 14.81 0.21
N SER A 254 8.13 14.47 1.19
CA SER A 254 8.10 15.16 2.48
C SER A 254 8.89 14.44 3.58
N VAL A 255 9.28 15.20 4.60
CA VAL A 255 9.89 14.65 5.83
C VAL A 255 8.95 13.61 6.44
N TRP A 256 9.44 12.39 6.63
CA TRP A 256 8.68 11.26 7.17
C TRP A 256 7.37 10.94 6.43
N SER A 257 7.25 11.40 5.18
CA SER A 257 6.02 11.34 4.38
C SER A 257 4.81 12.04 5.01
N SER A 258 5.02 13.09 5.80
CA SER A 258 3.95 13.87 6.46
C SER A 258 3.12 14.74 5.49
N GLY A 259 3.59 14.94 4.26
CA GLY A 259 3.08 15.96 3.35
C GLY A 259 3.41 17.40 3.76
N SER A 260 4.16 17.64 4.84
CA SER A 260 4.37 18.99 5.40
C SER A 260 5.55 19.71 4.76
N THR A 261 6.76 19.16 4.88
CA THR A 261 8.02 19.83 4.53
C THR A 261 8.78 19.07 3.44
N PHE A 262 9.15 19.74 2.35
CA PHE A 262 9.91 19.15 1.24
C PHE A 262 11.33 18.75 1.67
N LYS A 263 11.73 17.51 1.34
CA LYS A 263 13.08 16.95 1.61
C LYS A 263 13.55 15.90 0.58
N GLY A 264 12.67 15.41 -0.28
CA GLY A 264 12.99 14.30 -1.17
C GLY A 264 13.94 14.66 -2.33
N THR A 265 14.55 13.64 -2.92
CA THR A 265 15.40 13.73 -4.12
C THR A 265 14.78 12.97 -5.28
N TYR A 266 15.14 13.31 -6.52
CA TYR A 266 14.66 12.57 -7.70
C TYR A 266 14.95 11.06 -7.61
N LYS A 267 16.17 10.67 -7.22
CA LYS A 267 16.56 9.25 -7.09
C LYS A 267 15.69 8.49 -6.08
N SER A 268 15.48 9.07 -4.89
CA SER A 268 14.65 8.44 -3.85
C SER A 268 13.17 8.40 -4.23
N TYR A 269 12.67 9.46 -4.88
CA TYR A 269 11.31 9.51 -5.42
C TYR A 269 11.10 8.41 -6.47
N ARG A 270 12.00 8.30 -7.45
CA ARG A 270 11.90 7.35 -8.55
C ARG A 270 11.94 5.89 -8.07
N LYS A 271 12.80 5.54 -7.11
CA LYS A 271 12.83 4.19 -6.50
C LYS A 271 11.51 3.86 -5.80
N LYS A 272 10.87 4.80 -5.10
CA LYS A 272 9.57 4.56 -4.45
C LYS A 272 8.43 4.29 -5.44
N LEU A 273 8.51 4.81 -6.68
CA LEU A 273 7.50 4.55 -7.70
C LEU A 273 7.48 3.10 -8.17
N ASP A 274 8.57 2.35 -7.98
CA ASP A 274 8.64 0.93 -8.35
C ASP A 274 7.61 0.08 -7.58
N ASN A 275 7.19 0.56 -6.40
CA ASN A 275 6.24 -0.11 -5.54
C ASN A 275 4.79 0.01 -6.04
N ILE A 276 4.50 0.94 -6.97
CA ILE A 276 3.13 1.17 -7.46
C ILE A 276 2.60 -0.05 -8.22
N ALA A 277 3.41 -0.65 -9.10
CA ALA A 277 2.98 -1.81 -9.89
C ALA A 277 2.71 -3.04 -9.01
N LEU A 278 3.56 -3.27 -8.01
CA LEU A 278 3.38 -4.33 -7.02
C LEU A 278 2.11 -4.13 -6.20
N LEU A 279 1.88 -2.88 -5.76
CA LEU A 279 0.69 -2.55 -4.98
C LEU A 279 -0.59 -2.66 -5.83
N CYS A 280 -0.54 -2.28 -7.12
CA CYS A 280 -1.64 -2.51 -8.05
C CYS A 280 -2.01 -3.99 -8.16
N LYS A 281 -1.01 -4.88 -8.23
CA LYS A 281 -1.25 -6.34 -8.22
C LYS A 281 -1.92 -6.78 -6.92
N ARG A 282 -1.43 -6.32 -5.76
CA ARG A 282 -1.96 -6.68 -4.44
C ARG A 282 -3.39 -6.19 -4.21
N LEU A 283 -3.75 -5.03 -4.75
CA LEU A 283 -5.08 -4.41 -4.63
C LEU A 283 -6.11 -4.95 -5.63
N LYS A 284 -5.73 -5.73 -6.64
CA LYS A 284 -6.56 -6.02 -7.82
C LYS A 284 -7.99 -6.47 -7.47
N ASP A 285 -8.14 -7.33 -6.47
CA ASP A 285 -9.42 -7.94 -6.08
C ASP A 285 -9.94 -7.43 -4.72
N THR A 286 -9.43 -6.29 -4.24
CA THR A 286 -9.77 -5.73 -2.93
C THR A 286 -10.90 -4.70 -3.03
N GLU A 287 -11.90 -4.78 -2.14
CA GLU A 287 -12.89 -3.73 -2.00
C GLU A 287 -12.27 -2.56 -1.21
N ILE A 288 -12.29 -1.35 -1.79
CA ILE A 288 -11.72 -0.15 -1.18
C ILE A 288 -12.86 0.80 -0.82
N CYS A 289 -13.06 1.01 0.47
CA CYS A 289 -14.09 1.86 1.07
C CYS A 289 -13.50 3.18 1.61
N GLY A 290 -14.35 4.20 1.74
CA GLY A 290 -14.02 5.50 2.32
C GLY A 290 -15.11 5.99 3.27
N ASP A 291 -15.62 5.08 4.09
CA ASP A 291 -16.70 5.29 5.04
C ASP A 291 -16.17 5.45 6.47
N ASP A 292 -17.07 5.87 7.37
CA ASP A 292 -16.83 5.78 8.81
C ASP A 292 -16.59 4.32 9.23
N ALA A 293 -15.56 4.10 10.06
CA ALA A 293 -15.15 2.75 10.47
C ALA A 293 -16.25 2.00 11.24
N PHE A 294 -17.03 2.68 12.10
CA PHE A 294 -18.12 2.03 12.83
C PHE A 294 -19.26 1.64 11.90
N LYS A 295 -19.59 2.49 10.92
CA LYS A 295 -20.56 2.17 9.88
C LYS A 295 -20.12 0.94 9.08
N LEU A 296 -18.84 0.85 8.71
CA LEU A 296 -18.31 -0.31 7.99
C LEU A 296 -18.38 -1.58 8.85
N ILE A 297 -17.96 -1.53 10.11
CA ILE A 297 -18.04 -2.68 11.00
C ILE A 297 -19.50 -3.15 11.14
N ARG A 298 -20.45 -2.22 11.36
CA ARG A 298 -21.88 -2.57 11.45
C ARG A 298 -22.44 -3.17 10.17
N LYS A 299 -21.95 -2.74 9.00
CA LYS A 299 -22.38 -3.30 7.70
C LYS A 299 -21.96 -4.77 7.55
N HIS A 300 -20.82 -5.14 8.11
CA HIS A 300 -20.19 -6.45 7.90
C HIS A 300 -20.23 -7.37 9.13
N MET A 301 -20.72 -6.90 10.28
CA MET A 301 -20.66 -7.66 11.53
C MET A 301 -21.52 -8.93 11.54
N GLU A 302 -22.50 -9.02 10.64
CA GLU A 302 -23.37 -10.20 10.45
C GLU A 302 -22.84 -11.15 9.36
N ASP A 303 -21.77 -10.76 8.63
CA ASP A 303 -21.15 -11.64 7.64
C ASP A 303 -20.57 -12.87 8.34
N SER A 304 -20.82 -14.07 7.82
CA SER A 304 -20.32 -15.31 8.42
C SER A 304 -18.82 -15.50 8.15
N GLY A 305 -18.04 -15.79 9.20
CA GLY A 305 -16.63 -16.18 9.08
C GLY A 305 -15.71 -15.03 8.70
N ALA A 306 -16.02 -13.81 9.15
CA ALA A 306 -15.23 -12.62 8.93
C ALA A 306 -14.16 -12.43 10.02
N ILE A 307 -13.06 -11.77 9.66
CA ILE A 307 -12.07 -11.23 10.59
C ILE A 307 -11.98 -9.70 10.47
N PHE A 308 -12.10 -9.01 11.60
CA PHE A 308 -11.93 -7.56 11.71
C PHE A 308 -10.50 -7.22 12.16
N ILE A 309 -9.76 -6.50 11.32
CA ILE A 309 -8.38 -6.08 11.57
C ILE A 309 -8.40 -4.61 11.96
N ILE A 310 -8.23 -4.33 13.25
CA ILE A 310 -8.50 -3.01 13.83
C ILE A 310 -7.21 -2.37 14.31
N ASP A 311 -6.74 -1.37 13.55
CA ASP A 311 -5.61 -0.51 13.92
C ASP A 311 -6.09 0.93 14.10
N PRO A 312 -6.88 1.22 15.16
CA PRO A 312 -7.45 2.54 15.34
C PRO A 312 -6.34 3.53 15.76
N PRO A 313 -6.61 4.83 15.64
CA PRO A 313 -5.79 5.85 16.27
C PRO A 313 -5.60 5.54 17.76
N TYR A 314 -4.37 5.60 18.27
CA TYR A 314 -4.10 5.21 19.66
C TYR A 314 -4.51 6.31 20.65
N LEU A 315 -4.81 5.90 21.88
CA LEU A 315 -5.11 6.79 23.00
C LEU A 315 -4.01 7.86 23.17
N ASP A 316 -4.44 9.08 23.48
CA ASP A 316 -3.58 10.25 23.72
C ASP A 316 -2.58 10.58 22.60
N THR A 317 -2.81 10.06 21.41
CA THR A 317 -2.03 10.40 20.23
C THR A 317 -2.62 11.58 19.48
N ASP A 318 -1.71 12.47 19.12
CA ASP A 318 -1.98 13.72 18.43
C ASP A 318 -2.21 13.51 16.91
N VAL A 319 -2.57 12.29 16.48
CA VAL A 319 -2.67 11.91 15.06
C VAL A 319 -3.74 12.72 14.30
N TYR A 320 -4.69 13.32 15.02
CA TYR A 320 -5.66 14.28 14.48
C TYR A 320 -5.63 15.65 15.18
N SER A 321 -4.64 15.94 16.03
CA SER A 321 -4.63 17.15 16.86
C SER A 321 -4.28 18.43 16.09
N GLU A 322 -3.75 18.31 14.88
CA GLU A 322 -3.67 19.42 13.94
C GLU A 322 -4.86 19.32 12.98
N THR A 323 -5.83 20.19 13.18
CA THR A 323 -6.93 20.56 12.27
C THR A 323 -6.72 20.09 10.82
N ALA A 324 -7.11 18.85 10.53
CA ALA A 324 -7.30 18.40 9.17
C ALA A 324 -8.65 18.96 8.72
N VAL A 325 -8.65 20.19 8.19
CA VAL A 325 -9.80 20.74 7.46
C VAL A 325 -9.95 19.90 6.20
N THR A 326 -10.68 18.79 6.32
CA THR A 326 -11.17 18.04 5.17
C THR A 326 -12.58 18.55 4.93
N ALA A 327 -12.75 19.35 3.88
CA ALA A 327 -14.04 19.92 3.48
C ALA A 327 -14.78 20.74 4.57
N GLY A 328 -14.06 21.51 5.38
CA GLY A 328 -14.67 22.48 6.31
C GLY A 328 -15.34 21.91 7.56
N LYS A 329 -15.10 20.62 7.89
CA LYS A 329 -15.61 20.01 9.13
C LYS A 329 -14.45 19.66 10.07
N GLU A 330 -14.55 20.12 11.32
CA GLU A 330 -13.67 19.70 12.41
C GLU A 330 -13.78 18.17 12.57
N GLN A 331 -12.65 17.47 12.49
CA GLN A 331 -12.61 16.03 12.78
C GLN A 331 -12.65 15.81 14.29
N LYS A 332 -13.58 14.96 14.74
CA LYS A 332 -13.66 14.51 16.13
C LYS A 332 -12.41 13.71 16.49
N ILE A 333 -11.78 14.04 17.60
CA ILE A 333 -10.71 13.26 18.21
C ILE A 333 -11.22 11.83 18.43
N PHE A 334 -10.45 10.83 18.02
CA PHE A 334 -10.73 9.42 18.35
C PHE A 334 -10.36 9.19 19.82
N ASP A 335 -11.25 9.61 20.71
CA ASP A 335 -11.03 9.63 22.15
C ASP A 335 -11.33 8.28 22.82
N TYR A 336 -11.14 8.22 24.14
CA TYR A 336 -11.43 7.01 24.90
C TYR A 336 -12.90 6.55 24.77
N ALA A 337 -13.87 7.47 24.65
CA ALA A 337 -15.26 7.10 24.47
C ALA A 337 -15.49 6.36 23.14
N LYS A 338 -14.77 6.77 22.08
CA LYS A 338 -14.74 6.04 20.81
C LYS A 338 -14.07 4.67 20.92
N HIS A 339 -13.00 4.54 21.70
CA HIS A 339 -12.44 3.22 22.01
C HIS A 339 -13.43 2.31 22.76
N VAL A 340 -14.19 2.86 23.72
CA VAL A 340 -15.26 2.12 24.43
C VAL A 340 -16.35 1.66 23.47
N GLU A 341 -16.81 2.54 22.56
CA GLU A 341 -17.79 2.19 21.53
C GLU A 341 -17.26 1.07 20.63
N LEU A 342 -16.00 1.17 20.19
CA LEU A 342 -15.37 0.23 19.28
C LEU A 342 -15.21 -1.15 19.94
N ALA A 343 -14.70 -1.19 21.17
CA ALA A 343 -14.54 -2.45 21.91
C ALA A 343 -15.89 -3.15 22.13
N LYS A 344 -16.95 -2.40 22.48
CA LYS A 344 -18.32 -2.95 22.57
C LYS A 344 -18.79 -3.54 21.24
N LEU A 345 -18.52 -2.86 20.13
CA LEU A 345 -18.91 -3.32 18.80
C LEU A 345 -18.15 -4.59 18.40
N LEU A 346 -16.83 -4.67 18.62
CA LEU A 346 -16.01 -5.85 18.31
C LEU A 346 -16.37 -7.05 19.19
N ARG A 347 -16.67 -6.83 20.48
CA ARG A 347 -17.20 -7.91 21.32
C ARG A 347 -18.54 -8.40 20.80
N LYS A 348 -19.42 -7.51 20.36
CA LYS A 348 -20.70 -7.87 19.75
C LYS A 348 -20.49 -8.68 18.47
N THR A 349 -19.57 -8.28 17.58
CA THR A 349 -19.29 -9.03 16.34
C THR A 349 -18.86 -10.47 16.64
N HIS A 350 -18.08 -10.66 17.71
CA HIS A 350 -17.61 -11.97 18.12
C HIS A 350 -18.66 -12.80 18.87
N GLN A 351 -19.28 -12.24 19.90
CA GLN A 351 -20.18 -12.97 20.81
C GLN A 351 -21.51 -13.32 20.16
N GLU A 352 -22.05 -12.45 19.30
CA GLU A 352 -23.35 -12.68 18.67
C GLU A 352 -23.25 -13.34 17.29
N TYR A 353 -22.22 -13.04 16.51
CA TYR A 353 -22.11 -13.47 15.10
C TYR A 353 -20.94 -14.43 14.85
N GLY A 354 -20.15 -14.77 15.87
CA GLY A 354 -19.04 -15.72 15.76
C GLY A 354 -17.85 -15.21 14.94
N ASN A 355 -17.79 -13.91 14.65
CA ASN A 355 -16.71 -13.30 13.89
C ASN A 355 -15.46 -13.10 14.74
N ASP A 356 -14.29 -13.10 14.11
CA ASP A 356 -13.04 -12.89 14.80
C ASP A 356 -12.56 -11.44 14.66
N PHE A 357 -11.71 -10.98 15.58
CA PHE A 357 -11.02 -9.71 15.42
C PHE A 357 -9.58 -9.78 15.92
N ILE A 358 -8.76 -8.90 15.36
CA ILE A 358 -7.44 -8.53 15.86
C ILE A 358 -7.45 -7.04 16.10
N TYR A 359 -7.07 -6.63 17.30
CA TYR A 359 -7.02 -5.24 17.71
C TYR A 359 -5.59 -4.85 18.09
N PHE A 360 -5.07 -3.80 17.45
CA PHE A 360 -3.75 -3.26 17.70
C PHE A 360 -3.87 -2.02 18.59
N CYS A 361 -3.03 -1.94 19.62
CA CYS A 361 -2.93 -0.75 20.45
C CYS A 361 -1.54 -0.57 21.04
N ARG A 362 -1.32 0.60 21.63
CA ARG A 362 -0.16 0.87 22.48
C ARG A 362 -0.59 0.93 23.94
N ILE A 363 0.18 0.27 24.80
CA ILE A 363 -0.04 0.26 26.26
C ILE A 363 0.96 1.13 27.03
N THR A 364 1.96 1.69 26.34
CA THR A 364 2.86 2.72 26.88
C THR A 364 2.46 4.11 26.40
N ALA A 365 2.79 5.12 27.19
CA ALA A 365 2.56 6.52 26.89
C ALA A 365 3.28 6.97 25.61
N PRO A 366 2.74 7.97 24.89
CA PRO A 366 3.43 8.61 23.78
C PRO A 366 4.77 9.25 24.18
N HIS A 367 5.69 9.40 23.22
CA HIS A 367 7.04 9.95 23.45
C HIS A 367 7.07 11.33 24.12
N LYS A 368 6.00 12.13 24.03
CA LYS A 368 5.90 13.41 24.74
C LYS A 368 5.98 13.28 26.27
N PHE A 369 5.76 12.07 26.80
CA PHE A 369 5.88 11.73 28.21
C PHE A 369 7.24 11.12 28.58
N ASP A 370 8.11 10.80 27.62
CA ASP A 370 9.40 10.14 27.91
C ASP A 370 10.33 10.99 28.80
N SER A 371 10.23 12.31 28.70
CA SER A 371 11.01 13.25 29.52
C SER A 371 10.33 13.64 30.84
N LYS A 372 9.14 13.09 31.12
CA LYS A 372 8.36 13.42 32.32
C LYS A 372 8.77 12.52 33.48
N PRO A 373 8.93 13.07 34.70
CA PRO A 373 9.34 12.30 35.88
C PRO A 373 8.29 11.25 36.30
N ASP A 374 7.05 11.36 35.82
CA ASP A 374 5.93 10.49 36.10
C ASP A 374 5.51 9.63 34.90
N LYS A 375 6.42 9.36 33.96
CA LYS A 375 6.20 8.47 32.81
C LYS A 375 5.50 7.16 33.19
N ASP A 376 5.95 6.50 34.25
CA ASP A 376 5.37 5.23 34.71
C ASP A 376 3.89 5.34 35.09
N LYS A 377 3.44 6.51 35.55
CA LYS A 377 2.01 6.75 35.83
C LYS A 377 1.22 6.84 34.53
N HIS A 378 1.79 7.46 33.51
CA HIS A 378 1.17 7.53 32.17
C HIS A 378 1.15 6.17 31.49
N ASP A 379 2.21 5.37 31.60
CA ASP A 379 2.24 3.99 31.09
C ASP A 379 1.14 3.15 31.77
N ARG A 380 1.05 3.18 33.11
CA ARG A 380 -0.04 2.51 33.85
C ARG A 380 -1.43 3.01 33.47
N HIS A 381 -1.59 4.31 33.20
CA HIS A 381 -2.86 4.85 32.74
C HIS A 381 -3.25 4.27 31.38
N MET A 382 -2.31 4.26 30.43
CA MET A 382 -2.53 3.74 29.08
C MET A 382 -2.87 2.25 29.08
N GLU A 383 -2.11 1.45 29.84
CA GLU A 383 -2.40 0.03 30.03
C GLU A 383 -3.78 -0.18 30.65
N GLY A 384 -4.07 0.47 31.78
CA GLY A 384 -5.37 0.33 32.46
C GLY A 384 -6.56 0.71 31.59
N ARG A 385 -6.41 1.72 30.71
CA ARG A 385 -7.45 2.09 29.74
C ARG A 385 -7.71 1.01 28.71
N ILE A 386 -6.69 0.28 28.25
CA ILE A 386 -6.88 -0.85 27.33
C ILE A 386 -7.44 -2.06 28.09
N ASP A 387 -6.98 -2.31 29.32
CA ASP A 387 -7.47 -3.40 30.17
C ASP A 387 -8.98 -3.24 30.45
N ASP A 388 -9.46 -2.03 30.77
CA ASP A 388 -10.88 -1.72 30.97
C ASP A 388 -11.76 -2.12 29.77
N LEU A 389 -11.19 -2.17 28.56
CA LEU A 389 -11.91 -2.49 27.33
C LEU A 389 -12.01 -4.00 27.08
N TYR A 390 -10.98 -4.77 27.41
CA TYR A 390 -10.84 -6.16 26.94
C TYR A 390 -10.62 -7.20 28.04
N TRP A 391 -10.23 -6.78 29.25
CA TRP A 391 -9.95 -7.70 30.35
C TRP A 391 -11.18 -8.52 30.76
N GLY A 392 -11.01 -9.83 30.79
CA GLY A 392 -12.04 -10.78 31.21
C GLY A 392 -13.15 -10.99 30.19
N TYR A 393 -13.00 -10.58 28.93
CA TYR A 393 -13.99 -10.88 27.88
C TYR A 393 -13.66 -12.13 27.06
N GLY A 394 -12.75 -12.98 27.55
CA GLY A 394 -12.35 -14.22 26.87
C GLY A 394 -11.47 -13.98 25.64
N HIS A 395 -10.62 -12.95 25.70
CA HIS A 395 -9.68 -12.60 24.63
C HIS A 395 -8.27 -13.05 24.97
N TYR A 396 -7.38 -12.96 23.99
CA TYR A 396 -5.96 -13.30 24.12
C TYR A 396 -5.10 -12.13 23.68
N TYR A 397 -3.86 -12.08 24.15
CA TYR A 397 -2.94 -11.02 23.73
C TYR A 397 -1.48 -11.47 23.67
N ILE A 398 -0.70 -10.67 22.94
CA ILE A 398 0.77 -10.66 23.00
C ILE A 398 1.28 -9.23 23.02
N ASP A 399 2.33 -9.01 23.81
CA ASP A 399 3.02 -7.72 23.89
C ASP A 399 4.26 -7.72 22.99
N VAL A 400 4.38 -6.68 22.18
CA VAL A 400 5.43 -6.50 21.17
C VAL A 400 6.29 -5.29 21.57
N PRO A 401 7.44 -5.50 22.24
CA PRO A 401 8.34 -4.41 22.60
C PRO A 401 9.07 -3.86 21.36
N LEU A 402 8.76 -2.61 21.03
CA LEU A 402 9.39 -1.85 19.96
C LEU A 402 10.70 -1.27 20.46
N LEU A 403 11.77 -1.46 19.68
CA LEU A 403 13.11 -1.04 20.04
C LEU A 403 13.59 0.14 19.20
N LYS A 404 14.37 1.02 19.81
CA LYS A 404 15.25 1.98 19.16
C LYS A 404 16.60 1.94 19.86
N ASP A 405 17.68 1.74 19.11
CA ASP A 405 19.05 1.70 19.64
C ASP A 405 19.18 0.71 20.83
N ASN A 406 18.60 -0.50 20.68
CA ASN A 406 18.51 -1.56 21.68
C ASN A 406 17.74 -1.24 22.98
N SER A 407 17.09 -0.08 23.06
CA SER A 407 16.20 0.30 24.17
C SER A 407 14.72 0.15 23.79
N ILE A 408 13.88 -0.27 24.74
CA ILE A 408 12.42 -0.33 24.55
C ILE A 408 11.88 1.10 24.55
N THR A 409 11.23 1.48 23.45
CA THR A 409 10.65 2.82 23.28
C THR A 409 9.14 2.84 23.40
N ALA A 410 8.49 1.72 23.08
CA ALA A 410 7.06 1.54 23.27
C ALA A 410 6.75 0.04 23.34
N ILE A 411 5.63 -0.29 23.96
CA ILE A 411 5.04 -1.63 23.89
C ILE A 411 3.70 -1.51 23.16
N GLU A 412 3.59 -2.23 22.04
CA GLU A 412 2.33 -2.42 21.35
C GLU A 412 1.74 -3.77 21.73
N ARG A 413 0.45 -3.80 22.02
CA ARG A 413 -0.31 -5.02 22.36
C ARG A 413 -1.17 -5.40 21.18
N ILE A 414 -1.12 -6.67 20.81
CA ILE A 414 -2.05 -7.27 19.83
C ILE A 414 -3.05 -8.10 20.63
N ILE A 415 -4.33 -7.79 20.50
CA ILE A 415 -5.43 -8.49 21.17
C ILE A 415 -6.22 -9.26 20.12
N THR A 416 -6.55 -10.52 20.38
CA THR A 416 -7.32 -11.38 19.48
C THR A 416 -8.55 -11.95 20.19
N SER A 417 -9.62 -12.18 19.44
CA SER A 417 -10.80 -12.92 19.92
C SER A 417 -10.60 -14.44 19.92
N PHE A 418 -9.47 -14.91 19.42
CA PHE A 418 -9.14 -16.32 19.23
C PHE A 418 -7.75 -16.62 19.78
N ASP A 419 -7.54 -17.86 20.20
CA ASP A 419 -6.25 -18.33 20.70
C ASP A 419 -5.24 -18.57 19.56
N PHE A 420 -3.96 -18.52 19.91
CA PHE A 420 -2.84 -18.86 19.05
C PHE A 420 -1.65 -19.30 19.91
N SER A 421 -0.68 -19.99 19.32
CA SER A 421 0.46 -20.51 20.08
C SER A 421 1.23 -19.37 20.77
N GLY A 422 1.35 -19.44 22.10
CA GLY A 422 2.08 -18.44 22.88
C GLY A 422 1.27 -17.19 23.25
N ALA A 423 -0.02 -17.16 22.93
CA ALA A 423 -0.92 -16.12 23.41
C ALA A 423 -1.10 -16.18 24.94
N GLN A 424 -1.28 -15.03 25.57
CA GLN A 424 -1.67 -14.94 26.98
C GLN A 424 -3.18 -14.72 27.08
N PRO A 425 -3.91 -15.44 27.94
CA PRO A 425 -5.31 -15.14 28.19
C PRO A 425 -5.43 -13.75 28.81
N TYR A 426 -6.31 -12.92 28.27
CA TYR A 426 -6.48 -11.54 28.70
C TYR A 426 -7.50 -11.46 29.86
N GLY A 427 -7.07 -11.98 31.01
CA GLY A 427 -7.88 -12.15 32.21
C GLY A 427 -8.67 -13.46 32.25
N ASN A 428 -9.12 -13.84 33.45
CA ASN A 428 -9.96 -15.02 33.67
C ASN A 428 -11.40 -14.64 33.32
N GLY A 429 -11.95 -15.14 32.21
CA GLY A 429 -13.24 -14.75 31.65
C GLY A 429 -14.31 -14.40 32.69
N ARG A 430 -14.80 -13.15 32.66
CA ARG A 430 -16.00 -12.71 33.38
C ARG A 430 -17.18 -13.50 32.81
N GLY A 431 -17.53 -14.60 33.46
CA GLY A 431 -18.76 -15.34 33.21
C GLY A 431 -18.72 -16.33 32.05
N GLN A 432 -17.82 -17.30 32.08
CA GLN A 432 -18.08 -18.62 31.48
C GLN A 432 -18.82 -19.54 32.47
N ASN A 433 -19.85 -19.01 33.13
CA ASN A 433 -20.84 -19.80 33.88
C ASN A 433 -22.21 -19.56 33.27
#